data_AF-A0A411YIS1-F1
#
_entry.id   AF-A0A411YIS1-F1
#
_cell.length_a   1.000
_cell.length_b   1.000
_cell.length_c   1.000
_cell.angle_alpha   90.00
_cell.angle_beta   90.00
_cell.angle_gamma   90.00
#
_symmetry.space_group_name_H-M   'P 1'
#
loop_
_entity.id
_entity.type
_entity.pdbx_description
1 polymer ?
#
loop_
_entity_poly.entity_id
_entity_poly.type
_entity_poly.pdbx_seq_one_letter_code
_entity_poly.pdbx_strand_id
1 'polypeptide(L)'
;MLSARTTVIAVLAATDEEAERAVSTLATARNVRRIDVPADEADASSSPAGGAGEGADLPVVNTSDPAHRTAAVLAEAARTRAPYAVQRLDPLEDVAWAWRRFFDRLGGHGELEVAVADTLRRWRAGALELPDYYLAVEPDTWPPTLRHWVLGILHGTAPHRVVPVSAPPAPPVLARLDAGRWWPPLDRLLSGLRERAPETLQGSGRRGAHLLDPAGRAHPPAAEFAGTGAAPDAPEGSGGFPTLDDLARLEGGEDLEEGEDADDQSGSDGLDE
;
A
#
# COMPACT_ATOMS: atom_id res chain seq x y z
N MET A 1 12.61 5.38 -32.10
CA MET A 1 11.27 5.37 -31.49
C MET A 1 11.35 4.55 -30.21
N LEU A 2 11.39 5.20 -29.05
CA LEU A 2 11.28 4.51 -27.76
C LEU A 2 9.83 4.02 -27.65
N SER A 3 9.63 2.71 -27.68
CA SER A 3 8.32 2.12 -27.40
C SER A 3 7.93 2.55 -25.98
N ALA A 4 6.84 3.30 -25.82
CA ALA A 4 6.38 3.70 -24.50
C ALA A 4 6.02 2.44 -23.72
N ARG A 5 6.84 2.12 -22.71
CA ARG A 5 6.59 0.97 -21.84
C ARG A 5 5.38 1.29 -20.96
N THR A 6 4.38 0.41 -20.99
CA THR A 6 3.23 0.44 -20.07
C THR A 6 3.74 0.37 -18.63
N THR A 7 3.33 1.30 -17.79
CA THR A 7 3.64 1.33 -16.35
C THR A 7 2.68 0.39 -15.62
N VAL A 8 3.21 -0.61 -14.92
CA VAL A 8 2.45 -1.62 -14.18
C VAL A 8 2.34 -1.24 -12.71
N ILE A 9 1.11 -1.26 -12.21
CA ILE A 9 0.77 -0.76 -10.88
C ILE A 9 0.03 -1.86 -10.12
N ALA A 10 0.61 -2.30 -9.01
CA ALA A 10 -0.06 -3.19 -8.06
C ALA A 10 -0.86 -2.37 -7.05
N VAL A 11 -2.12 -2.71 -6.83
CA VAL A 11 -2.99 -2.07 -5.84
C VAL A 11 -3.04 -2.93 -4.59
N LEU A 12 -2.60 -2.37 -3.46
CA LEU A 12 -2.64 -2.98 -2.14
C LEU A 12 -3.74 -2.31 -1.31
N ALA A 13 -4.57 -3.11 -0.65
CA ALA A 13 -5.62 -2.64 0.25
C ALA A 13 -5.74 -3.58 1.46
N ALA A 14 -6.52 -3.20 2.47
CA ALA A 14 -6.73 -4.04 3.65
C ALA A 14 -7.51 -5.31 3.32
N THR A 15 -8.42 -5.22 2.35
CA THR A 15 -9.27 -6.32 1.88
C THR A 15 -9.22 -6.47 0.36
N ASP A 16 -9.52 -7.67 -0.14
CA ASP A 16 -9.59 -7.93 -1.57
C ASP A 16 -10.70 -7.12 -2.25
N GLU A 17 -11.83 -6.91 -1.55
CA GLU A 17 -12.94 -6.11 -2.04
C GLU A 17 -12.57 -4.63 -2.22
N GLU A 18 -11.78 -4.07 -1.31
CA GLU A 18 -11.26 -2.70 -1.45
C GLU A 18 -10.26 -2.59 -2.59
N ALA A 19 -9.37 -3.58 -2.75
CA ALA A 19 -8.44 -3.62 -3.88
C ALA A 19 -9.22 -3.70 -5.20
N GLU A 20 -10.26 -4.52 -5.26
CA GLU A 20 -11.13 -4.71 -6.43
C GLU A 20 -11.91 -3.45 -6.77
N ARG A 21 -12.46 -2.76 -5.76
CA ARG A 21 -13.12 -1.48 -5.91
C ARG A 21 -12.15 -0.42 -6.43
N ALA A 22 -10.95 -0.34 -5.85
CA ALA A 22 -9.92 0.61 -6.26
C ALA A 22 -9.45 0.40 -7.70
N VAL A 23 -9.18 -0.85 -8.08
CA VAL A 23 -8.83 -1.22 -9.46
C VAL A 23 -9.97 -0.87 -10.42
N SER A 24 -11.22 -1.18 -10.05
CA SER A 24 -12.40 -0.85 -10.86
C SER A 24 -12.57 0.66 -11.03
N THR A 25 -12.37 1.45 -9.97
CA THR A 25 -12.40 2.91 -10.05
C THR A 25 -11.31 3.45 -10.97
N LEU A 26 -10.06 3.00 -10.84
CA LEU A 26 -8.96 3.43 -11.70
C LEU A 26 -9.19 3.05 -13.18
N ALA A 27 -9.75 1.87 -13.42
CA ALA A 27 -10.05 1.36 -14.76
C ALA A 27 -11.16 2.13 -15.51
N THR A 28 -11.88 3.03 -14.84
CA THR A 28 -12.82 3.95 -15.51
C THR A 28 -12.10 4.98 -16.38
N ALA A 29 -10.82 5.27 -16.11
CA ALA A 29 -10.04 6.22 -16.89
C ALA A 29 -9.52 5.62 -18.19
N ARG A 30 -9.65 6.36 -19.30
CA ARG A 30 -9.32 5.87 -20.66
C ARG A 30 -7.84 5.48 -20.85
N ASN A 31 -6.97 6.02 -20.01
CA ASN A 31 -5.52 5.80 -20.02
C ASN A 31 -5.09 4.65 -19.10
N VAL A 32 -6.03 3.93 -18.49
CA VAL A 32 -5.77 2.84 -17.54
C VAL A 32 -6.36 1.56 -18.09
N ARG A 33 -5.54 0.51 -18.13
CA ARG A 33 -6.00 -0.85 -18.43
C ARG A 33 -5.98 -1.67 -17.16
N ARG A 34 -7.12 -2.23 -16.79
CA ARG A 34 -7.18 -3.32 -15.82
C ARG A 34 -6.63 -4.60 -16.45
N ILE A 35 -5.75 -5.29 -15.74
CA ILE A 35 -5.29 -6.62 -16.11
C ILE A 35 -5.76 -7.60 -15.05
N ASP A 36 -6.66 -8.48 -15.45
CA ASP A 36 -7.05 -9.65 -14.68
C ASP A 36 -6.30 -10.84 -15.24
N VAL A 37 -5.58 -11.56 -14.37
CA VAL A 37 -5.12 -12.90 -14.73
C VAL A 37 -6.22 -13.85 -14.32
N PRO A 38 -6.87 -14.54 -15.26
CA PRO A 38 -7.80 -15.59 -14.88
C PRO A 38 -7.04 -16.56 -13.98
N ALA A 39 -7.63 -16.92 -12.85
CA ALA A 39 -7.21 -18.12 -12.13
C ALA A 39 -7.50 -19.26 -13.09
N ASP A 40 -6.51 -19.65 -13.89
CA ASP A 40 -6.73 -20.66 -14.91
C ASP A 40 -7.16 -21.94 -14.22
N GLU A 41 -8.18 -22.58 -14.80
CA GLU A 41 -8.93 -23.74 -14.31
C GLU A 41 -8.08 -25.02 -14.34
N ALA A 42 -6.85 -24.97 -13.82
CA ALA A 42 -5.93 -26.11 -13.78
C ALA A 42 -6.33 -27.20 -12.78
N ASP A 43 -7.37 -26.97 -11.97
CA ASP A 43 -7.95 -27.95 -11.06
C ASP A 43 -9.06 -28.82 -11.69
N ALA A 44 -9.54 -28.52 -12.90
CA ALA A 44 -10.66 -29.28 -13.49
C ALA A 44 -10.25 -30.60 -14.17
N SER A 45 -8.95 -30.91 -14.30
CA SER A 45 -8.52 -32.11 -15.04
C SER A 45 -7.44 -32.98 -14.38
N SER A 46 -7.09 -32.73 -13.12
CA SER A 46 -6.19 -33.60 -12.35
C SER A 46 -6.96 -34.41 -11.30
N SER A 47 -7.82 -35.30 -11.79
CA SER A 47 -8.27 -36.44 -11.00
C SER A 47 -7.13 -37.47 -10.96
N PRO A 48 -6.63 -37.92 -9.79
CA PRO A 48 -5.55 -38.90 -9.75
C PRO A 48 -6.13 -40.28 -10.04
N ALA A 49 -6.27 -40.61 -11.33
CA ALA A 49 -6.34 -42.00 -11.77
C ALA A 49 -4.92 -42.57 -11.74
N GLY A 50 -4.72 -43.61 -10.94
CA GLY A 50 -3.42 -44.15 -10.59
C GLY A 50 -2.54 -44.59 -11.75
N GLY A 51 -1.23 -44.59 -11.48
CA GLY A 51 -0.22 -45.18 -12.34
C GLY A 51 1.17 -44.88 -11.81
N ALA A 52 1.75 -45.83 -11.08
CA ALA A 52 3.16 -45.82 -10.73
C ALA A 52 4.00 -45.81 -12.03
N GLY A 53 4.92 -44.86 -12.16
CA GLY A 53 5.81 -44.74 -13.30
C GLY A 53 6.89 -43.70 -13.06
N GLU A 54 8.05 -44.18 -12.61
CA GLU A 54 9.30 -43.43 -12.45
C GLU A 54 9.80 -42.88 -13.80
N GLY A 55 10.05 -41.58 -13.90
CA GLY A 55 10.65 -40.97 -15.08
C GLY A 55 10.53 -39.45 -15.16
N ALA A 56 11.61 -38.74 -14.79
CA ALA A 56 11.92 -37.34 -15.12
C ALA A 56 10.82 -36.29 -14.84
N ASP A 57 10.78 -35.81 -13.59
CA ASP A 57 9.87 -34.74 -13.17
C ASP A 57 10.36 -33.39 -13.71
N LEU A 58 9.83 -32.99 -14.88
CA LEU A 58 9.82 -31.59 -15.30
C LEU A 58 9.02 -30.81 -14.25
N PRO A 59 9.43 -29.59 -13.86
CA PRO A 59 8.75 -28.86 -12.79
C PRO A 59 7.30 -28.61 -13.21
N VAL A 60 6.37 -29.23 -12.49
CA VAL A 60 4.94 -28.92 -12.55
C VAL A 60 4.79 -27.42 -12.29
N VAL A 61 4.50 -26.67 -13.33
CA VAL A 61 4.25 -25.23 -13.24
C VAL A 61 2.88 -25.06 -12.60
N ASN A 62 2.87 -24.79 -11.30
CA ASN A 62 1.64 -24.52 -10.57
C ASN A 62 1.12 -23.12 -10.97
N THR A 63 0.06 -23.07 -11.77
CA THR A 63 -0.54 -21.82 -12.27
C THR A 63 -1.37 -21.06 -11.22
N SER A 64 -1.62 -21.67 -10.05
CA SER A 64 -2.20 -21.00 -8.88
C SER A 64 -1.22 -20.07 -8.17
N ASP A 65 0.05 -20.11 -8.55
CA ASP A 65 1.14 -19.32 -7.97
C ASP A 65 0.99 -17.80 -8.25
N PRO A 66 0.93 -16.92 -7.22
CA PRO A 66 0.88 -15.46 -7.40
C PRO A 66 2.05 -14.90 -8.21
N ALA A 67 3.24 -15.52 -8.15
CA ALA A 67 4.39 -15.07 -8.94
C ALA A 67 4.20 -15.35 -10.44
N HIS A 68 3.73 -16.56 -10.78
CA HIS A 68 3.43 -16.93 -12.16
C HIS A 68 2.32 -16.04 -12.74
N ARG A 69 1.28 -15.76 -11.94
CA ARG A 69 0.21 -14.84 -12.34
C ARG A 69 0.75 -13.41 -12.53
N THR A 70 1.65 -12.93 -11.68
CA THR A 70 2.33 -11.63 -11.91
C THR A 70 3.09 -11.60 -13.23
N ALA A 71 3.83 -12.66 -13.57
CA ALA A 71 4.53 -12.73 -14.85
C ALA A 71 3.56 -12.65 -16.05
N ALA A 72 2.40 -13.29 -15.95
CA ALA A 72 1.34 -13.18 -16.95
C ALA A 72 0.78 -11.75 -17.04
N VAL A 73 0.61 -11.04 -15.90
CA VAL A 73 0.23 -9.62 -15.89
C VAL A 73 1.23 -8.77 -16.67
N LEU A 74 2.53 -8.95 -16.40
CA LEU A 74 3.59 -8.17 -17.05
C LEU A 74 3.63 -8.42 -18.55
N ALA A 75 3.45 -9.69 -18.97
CA ALA A 75 3.34 -10.05 -20.37
C ALA A 75 2.12 -9.40 -21.06
N GLU A 76 0.98 -9.31 -20.38
CA GLU A 76 -0.21 -8.64 -20.89
C GLU A 76 -0.05 -7.11 -20.91
N ALA A 77 0.59 -6.53 -19.90
CA ALA A 77 0.90 -5.10 -19.86
C ALA A 77 1.79 -4.68 -21.03
N ALA A 78 2.76 -5.53 -21.40
CA ALA A 78 3.64 -5.31 -22.55
C ALA A 78 2.90 -5.32 -23.90
N ARG A 79 1.73 -5.99 -23.99
CA ARG A 79 0.87 -6.01 -25.19
C ARG A 79 -0.10 -4.84 -25.26
N THR A 80 -0.32 -4.16 -24.15
CA THR A 80 -1.30 -3.08 -24.03
C THR A 80 -0.73 -1.77 -24.56
N ARG A 81 -1.57 -0.90 -25.14
CA ARG A 81 -1.20 0.46 -25.62
C ARG A 81 -1.56 1.57 -24.63
N ALA A 82 -2.17 1.23 -23.50
CA ALA A 82 -2.49 2.15 -22.42
C ALA A 82 -1.21 2.47 -21.66
N PRO A 83 -1.00 3.73 -21.24
CA PRO A 83 0.20 4.09 -20.48
C PRO A 83 0.26 3.42 -19.09
N TYR A 84 -0.90 3.10 -18.50
CA TYR A 84 -0.99 2.46 -17.18
C TYR A 84 -1.72 1.13 -17.24
N ALA A 85 -1.17 0.13 -16.56
CA ALA A 85 -1.81 -1.14 -16.27
C ALA A 85 -1.98 -1.29 -14.75
N VAL A 86 -3.18 -1.59 -14.28
CA VAL A 86 -3.50 -1.77 -12.85
C VAL A 86 -3.92 -3.21 -12.58
N GLN A 87 -3.49 -3.76 -11.45
CA GLN A 87 -3.67 -5.16 -11.08
C GLN A 87 -3.65 -5.34 -9.55
N ARG A 88 -4.22 -6.43 -9.04
CA ARG A 88 -4.34 -6.69 -7.59
C ARG A 88 -3.27 -7.60 -6.99
N LEU A 89 -2.54 -8.35 -7.80
CA LEU A 89 -1.61 -9.37 -7.32
C LEU A 89 -0.37 -8.70 -6.73
N ASP A 90 0.00 -9.05 -5.50
CA ASP A 90 1.31 -8.69 -4.97
C ASP A 90 2.31 -9.81 -5.28
N PRO A 91 3.38 -9.57 -6.06
CA PRO A 91 4.38 -10.59 -6.33
C PRO A 91 5.13 -11.05 -5.07
N LEU A 92 5.05 -10.25 -3.99
CA LEU A 92 5.64 -10.54 -2.70
C LEU A 92 4.61 -11.02 -1.67
N GLU A 93 3.39 -11.38 -2.09
CA GLU A 93 2.29 -11.78 -1.20
C GLU A 93 2.71 -12.89 -0.22
N ASP A 94 3.34 -13.96 -0.72
CA ASP A 94 3.79 -15.09 0.12
C ASP A 94 4.81 -14.66 1.17
N VAL A 95 5.74 -13.77 0.81
CA VAL A 95 6.74 -13.23 1.74
C VAL A 95 6.09 -12.31 2.75
N ALA A 96 5.20 -11.43 2.31
CA ALA A 96 4.44 -10.52 3.17
C ALA A 96 3.62 -11.32 4.19
N TRP A 97 2.95 -12.38 3.74
CA TRP A 97 2.15 -13.26 4.57
C TRP A 97 3.01 -14.03 5.60
N ALA A 98 4.10 -14.66 5.17
CA ALA A 98 5.01 -15.39 6.06
C ALA A 98 5.69 -14.45 7.08
N TRP A 99 6.06 -13.24 6.65
CA TRP A 99 6.66 -12.22 7.53
C TRP A 99 5.65 -11.74 8.58
N ARG A 100 4.40 -11.48 8.19
CA ARG A 100 3.33 -11.13 9.14
C ARG A 100 3.12 -12.24 10.17
N ARG A 101 3.00 -13.49 9.72
CA ARG A 101 2.82 -14.65 10.61
C ARG A 101 3.98 -14.88 11.56
N PHE A 102 5.21 -14.64 11.10
CA PHE A 102 6.40 -14.70 11.94
C PHE A 102 6.29 -13.73 13.12
N PHE A 103 5.93 -12.46 12.87
CA PHE A 103 5.82 -11.45 13.91
C PHE A 103 4.54 -11.56 14.75
N ASP A 104 3.45 -12.03 14.16
CA ASP A 104 2.20 -12.33 14.86
C ASP A 104 2.28 -13.64 15.68
N ARG A 105 3.43 -14.34 15.65
CA ARG A 105 3.70 -15.64 16.31
C ARG A 105 2.72 -16.76 15.89
N LEU A 106 2.21 -16.67 14.67
CA LEU A 106 1.31 -17.65 14.07
C LEU A 106 2.04 -18.60 13.11
N GLY A 107 3.24 -18.25 12.65
CA GLY A 107 4.02 -19.02 11.67
C GLY A 107 4.83 -20.16 12.28
N GLY A 108 5.09 -21.18 11.45
CA GLY A 108 6.05 -22.24 11.76
C GLY A 108 7.49 -21.73 11.73
N HIS A 109 8.38 -22.44 12.42
CA HIS A 109 9.82 -22.17 12.31
C HIS A 109 10.27 -22.39 10.85
N GLY A 110 11.00 -21.43 10.27
CA GLY A 110 11.51 -21.56 8.91
C GLY A 110 10.59 -21.06 7.79
N GLU A 111 9.32 -20.76 8.09
CA GLU A 111 8.30 -20.42 7.08
C GLU A 111 8.68 -19.17 6.27
N LEU A 112 9.15 -18.12 6.95
CA LEU A 112 9.66 -16.90 6.31
C LEU A 112 10.90 -17.16 5.46
N GLU A 113 11.83 -18.00 5.93
CA GLU A 113 13.06 -18.31 5.19
C GLU A 113 12.75 -19.07 3.90
N VAL A 114 11.80 -20.00 3.95
CA VAL A 114 11.33 -20.75 2.78
C VAL A 114 10.68 -19.81 1.77
N ALA A 115 9.77 -18.94 2.22
CA ALA A 115 9.11 -17.96 1.34
C ALA A 115 10.15 -17.06 0.66
N VAL A 116 11.09 -16.48 1.41
CA VAL A 116 12.15 -15.64 0.86
C VAL A 116 13.03 -16.41 -0.13
N ALA A 117 13.48 -17.61 0.23
CA ALA A 117 14.35 -18.41 -0.64
C ALA A 117 13.66 -18.77 -1.96
N ASP A 118 12.38 -19.11 -1.91
CA ASP A 118 11.59 -19.41 -3.10
C ASP A 118 11.36 -18.17 -3.99
N THR A 119 10.95 -17.04 -3.42
CA THR A 119 10.80 -15.78 -4.15
C THR A 119 12.12 -15.38 -4.84
N LEU A 120 13.26 -15.50 -4.15
CA LEU A 120 14.57 -15.20 -4.76
C LEU A 120 14.96 -16.20 -5.85
N ARG A 121 14.62 -17.48 -5.70
CA ARG A 121 14.82 -18.48 -6.76
C ARG A 121 14.04 -18.10 -8.02
N ARG A 122 12.77 -17.71 -7.88
CA ARG A 122 11.90 -17.32 -9.01
C ARG A 122 12.36 -16.03 -9.67
N TRP A 123 12.76 -15.05 -8.88
CA TRP A 123 13.33 -13.80 -9.40
C TRP A 123 14.61 -14.05 -10.22
N ARG A 124 15.53 -14.90 -9.72
CA ARG A 124 16.74 -15.27 -10.49
C ARG A 124 16.42 -16.04 -11.77
N ALA A 125 15.32 -16.80 -11.79
CA ALA A 125 14.84 -17.50 -12.97
C ALA A 125 14.09 -16.57 -13.96
N GLY A 126 13.91 -15.28 -13.63
CA GLY A 126 13.11 -14.35 -14.44
C GLY A 126 11.61 -14.62 -14.43
N ALA A 127 11.14 -15.47 -13.51
CA ALA A 127 9.73 -15.85 -13.37
C ALA A 127 8.94 -14.91 -12.43
N LEU A 128 9.62 -13.91 -11.85
CA LEU A 128 9.03 -12.92 -10.96
C LEU A 128 9.70 -11.56 -11.23
N GLU A 129 8.91 -10.53 -11.49
CA GLU A 129 9.36 -9.15 -11.47
C GLU A 129 8.44 -8.30 -10.58
N LEU A 130 8.99 -7.23 -10.00
CA LEU A 130 8.22 -6.28 -9.19
C LEU A 130 7.45 -5.31 -10.09
N PRO A 131 6.26 -4.84 -9.67
CA PRO A 131 5.54 -3.79 -10.38
C PRO A 131 6.34 -2.50 -10.39
N ASP A 132 6.07 -1.61 -11.35
CA ASP A 132 6.68 -0.29 -11.39
C ASP A 132 6.31 0.51 -10.13
N TYR A 133 5.05 0.43 -9.71
CA TYR A 133 4.52 1.11 -8.51
C TYR A 133 3.58 0.20 -7.71
N TYR A 134 3.56 0.40 -6.40
CA TYR A 134 2.50 -0.04 -5.49
C TYR A 134 1.64 1.17 -5.11
N LEU A 135 0.32 1.05 -5.23
CA LEU A 135 -0.64 1.98 -4.63
C LEU A 135 -1.16 1.38 -3.34
N ALA A 136 -0.86 2.00 -2.20
CA ALA A 136 -1.36 1.59 -0.90
C ALA A 136 -2.66 2.37 -0.59
N VAL A 137 -3.81 1.70 -0.71
CA VAL A 137 -5.13 2.32 -0.52
C VAL A 137 -5.49 2.35 0.96
N GLU A 138 -5.70 3.54 1.49
CA GLU A 138 -6.12 3.82 2.86
C GLU A 138 -5.24 3.12 3.92
N PRO A 139 -3.90 3.27 3.86
CA PRO A 139 -2.98 2.46 4.67
C PRO A 139 -3.10 2.71 6.17
N ASP A 140 -3.71 3.83 6.57
CA ASP A 140 -3.96 4.16 7.98
C ASP A 140 -4.96 3.21 8.64
N THR A 141 -5.84 2.57 7.85
CA THR A 141 -6.83 1.58 8.32
C THR A 141 -6.26 0.18 8.48
N TRP A 142 -5.04 -0.07 8.01
CA TRP A 142 -4.49 -1.42 7.93
C TRP A 142 -4.03 -1.95 9.29
N PRO A 143 -4.03 -3.28 9.48
CA PRO A 143 -3.36 -3.90 10.62
C PRO A 143 -1.90 -3.43 10.72
N PRO A 144 -1.37 -3.14 11.93
CA PRO A 144 -0.06 -2.51 12.07
C PRO A 144 1.08 -3.30 11.41
N THR A 145 1.03 -4.63 11.47
CA THR A 145 2.00 -5.52 10.81
C THR A 145 1.97 -5.32 9.30
N LEU A 146 0.78 -5.31 8.67
CA LEU A 146 0.63 -5.06 7.23
C LEU A 146 1.07 -3.64 6.85
N ARG A 147 0.68 -2.63 7.63
CA ARG A 147 1.11 -1.25 7.42
C ARG A 147 2.62 -1.11 7.47
N HIS A 148 3.29 -1.79 8.40
CA HIS A 148 4.74 -1.76 8.49
C HIS A 148 5.44 -2.52 7.34
N TRP A 149 4.85 -3.61 6.84
CA TRP A 149 5.35 -4.26 5.63
C TRP A 149 5.40 -3.27 4.46
N VAL A 150 4.32 -2.57 4.20
CA VAL A 150 4.23 -1.68 3.03
C VAL A 150 4.91 -0.33 3.26
N LEU A 151 4.58 0.38 4.34
CA LEU A 151 5.09 1.72 4.60
C LEU A 151 6.45 1.74 5.30
N GLY A 152 6.80 0.68 6.01
CA GLY A 152 8.10 0.53 6.68
C GLY A 152 9.14 -0.12 5.78
N ILE A 153 8.84 -1.29 5.21
CA ILE A 153 9.82 -2.08 4.45
C ILE A 153 9.86 -1.64 2.98
N LEU A 154 8.73 -1.71 2.27
CA LEU A 154 8.72 -1.40 0.83
C LEU A 154 8.94 0.09 0.57
N HIS A 155 8.13 0.95 1.19
CA HIS A 155 8.25 2.40 1.05
C HIS A 155 9.58 2.93 1.62
N GLY A 156 10.05 2.40 2.75
CA GLY A 156 11.37 2.76 3.30
C GLY A 156 12.53 2.42 2.36
N THR A 157 12.35 1.44 1.48
CA THR A 157 13.37 1.04 0.49
C THR A 157 13.25 1.80 -0.84
N ALA A 158 12.03 2.04 -1.31
CA ALA A 158 11.75 2.76 -2.55
C ALA A 158 10.55 3.73 -2.38
N PRO A 159 10.78 4.92 -1.77
CA PRO A 159 9.68 5.82 -1.38
C PRO A 159 8.80 6.25 -2.56
N HIS A 160 9.41 6.60 -3.69
CA HIS A 160 8.67 7.04 -4.88
C HIS A 160 7.83 5.94 -5.54
N ARG A 161 8.03 4.66 -5.17
CA ARG A 161 7.34 3.52 -5.79
C ARG A 161 6.18 2.99 -4.98
N VAL A 162 6.08 3.35 -3.70
CA VAL A 162 4.96 2.97 -2.85
C VAL A 162 4.18 4.23 -2.53
N VAL A 163 3.06 4.44 -3.21
CA VAL A 163 2.30 5.68 -3.10
C VAL A 163 1.07 5.43 -2.25
N PRO A 164 1.00 5.97 -1.02
CA PRO A 164 -0.21 5.94 -0.22
C PRO A 164 -1.28 6.85 -0.83
N VAL A 165 -2.51 6.36 -0.90
CA VAL A 165 -3.65 7.06 -1.51
C VAL A 165 -4.90 6.85 -0.67
N SER A 166 -5.77 7.86 -0.61
CA SER A 166 -7.09 7.71 0.02
C SER A 166 -8.05 6.89 -0.83
N ALA A 167 -9.02 6.22 -0.19
CA ALA A 167 -10.08 5.50 -0.89
C ALA A 167 -11.28 6.42 -1.23
N PRO A 168 -11.88 6.31 -2.44
CA PRO A 168 -11.37 5.59 -3.61
C PRO A 168 -10.25 6.37 -4.31
N PRO A 169 -9.26 5.70 -4.92
CA PRO A 169 -8.16 6.39 -5.58
C PRO A 169 -8.64 7.13 -6.83
N ALA A 170 -8.30 8.42 -6.91
CA ALA A 170 -8.63 9.25 -8.05
C ALA A 170 -7.66 8.99 -9.22
N PRO A 171 -8.12 8.75 -10.46
CA PRO A 171 -7.24 8.51 -11.62
C PRO A 171 -6.12 9.53 -11.86
N PRO A 172 -6.30 10.84 -11.58
CA PRO A 172 -5.20 11.82 -11.70
C PRO A 172 -3.98 11.52 -10.83
N VAL A 173 -4.09 10.67 -9.80
CA VAL A 173 -2.94 10.25 -8.98
C VAL A 173 -1.86 9.55 -9.82
N LEU A 174 -2.26 8.84 -10.87
CA LEU A 174 -1.34 8.11 -11.76
C LEU A 174 -0.45 9.05 -12.56
N ALA A 175 -0.94 10.25 -12.89
CA ALA A 175 -0.18 11.26 -13.61
C ALA A 175 0.86 11.97 -12.72
N ARG A 176 0.78 11.78 -11.39
CA ARG A 176 1.67 12.37 -10.39
C ARG A 176 2.74 11.38 -9.88
N LEU A 177 2.83 10.19 -10.48
CA LEU A 177 3.83 9.20 -10.11
C LEU A 177 5.22 9.71 -10.50
N ASP A 178 6.06 9.96 -9.49
CA ASP A 178 7.40 10.48 -9.69
C ASP A 178 8.35 9.44 -10.28
N ALA A 179 9.17 9.88 -11.23
CA ALA A 179 10.27 9.08 -11.75
C ALA A 179 11.38 8.96 -10.69
N GLY A 180 11.26 7.96 -9.81
CA GLY A 180 12.25 7.64 -8.79
C GLY A 180 13.24 6.55 -9.20
N ARG A 181 14.24 6.30 -8.34
CA ARG A 181 15.13 5.15 -8.47
C ARG A 181 14.33 3.86 -8.65
N TRP A 182 14.79 3.00 -9.56
CA TRP A 182 14.25 1.65 -9.68
C TRP A 182 14.41 0.87 -8.37
N TRP A 183 13.58 -0.15 -8.16
CA TRP A 183 13.72 -1.07 -7.03
C TRP A 183 15.16 -1.58 -6.89
N PRO A 184 15.71 -1.71 -5.67
CA PRO A 184 16.98 -2.39 -5.51
C PRO A 184 16.84 -3.87 -5.91
N PRO A 185 17.98 -4.57 -6.09
CA PRO A 185 17.98 -6.02 -6.26
C PRO A 185 17.15 -6.71 -5.17
N LEU A 186 16.37 -7.73 -5.56
CA LEU A 186 15.37 -8.32 -4.66
C LEU A 186 16.02 -9.00 -3.44
N ASP A 187 17.20 -9.59 -3.61
CA ASP A 187 18.01 -10.13 -2.52
C ASP A 187 18.35 -9.06 -1.46
N ARG A 188 18.62 -7.83 -1.88
CA ARG A 188 18.87 -6.71 -0.97
C ARG A 188 17.58 -6.22 -0.31
N LEU A 189 16.46 -6.17 -1.05
CA LEU A 189 15.16 -5.81 -0.49
C LEU A 189 14.77 -6.76 0.66
N LEU A 190 14.91 -8.06 0.43
CA LEU A 190 14.49 -9.13 1.35
C LEU A 190 15.54 -9.52 2.40
N SER A 191 16.73 -8.91 2.37
CA SER A 191 17.80 -9.18 3.33
C SER A 191 17.46 -8.71 4.74
N GLY A 192 17.62 -9.58 5.74
CA GLY A 192 17.43 -9.21 7.15
C GLY A 192 15.98 -8.91 7.53
N LEU A 193 15.01 -9.56 6.88
CA LEU A 193 13.58 -9.35 7.15
C LEU A 193 13.17 -9.76 8.58
N ARG A 194 13.89 -10.70 9.20
CA ARG A 194 13.65 -11.13 10.59
C ARG A 194 13.96 -10.04 11.60
N GLU A 195 14.94 -9.19 11.31
CA GLU A 195 15.39 -8.12 12.19
C GLU A 195 14.57 -6.83 12.03
N ARG A 196 13.84 -6.68 10.92
CA ARG A 196 12.99 -5.53 10.63
C ARG A 196 11.63 -5.68 11.30
N ALA A 197 11.58 -5.52 12.62
CA ALA A 197 10.35 -5.68 13.39
C ALA A 197 9.33 -4.54 13.16
N PRO A 198 8.01 -4.85 13.10
CA PRO A 198 6.95 -3.86 13.10
C PRO A 198 7.14 -2.78 14.15
N GLU A 199 6.82 -1.53 13.81
CA GLU A 199 6.88 -0.38 14.73
C GLU A 199 6.11 -0.61 16.05
N THR A 200 5.02 -1.37 16.01
CA THR A 200 4.26 -1.75 17.21
C THR A 200 5.03 -2.65 18.16
N LEU A 201 5.95 -3.48 17.65
CA LEU A 201 6.86 -4.28 18.48
C LEU A 201 8.03 -3.45 19.03
N GLN A 202 8.41 -2.36 18.35
CA GLN A 202 9.47 -1.47 18.83
C GLN A 202 8.97 -0.53 19.95
N GLY A 203 7.67 -0.23 19.99
CA GLY A 203 7.03 0.66 20.96
C GLY A 203 6.85 0.09 22.39
N SER A 204 6.99 -1.22 22.61
CA SER A 204 6.83 -1.85 23.94
C SER A 204 8.14 -2.09 24.69
N GLY A 205 9.31 -1.90 24.04
CA GLY A 205 10.63 -2.20 24.61
C GLY A 205 11.47 -1.00 25.09
N ARG A 206 11.03 0.25 24.84
CA ARG A 206 11.80 1.48 25.15
C ARG A 206 11.14 2.42 26.17
N ARG A 207 10.36 1.88 27.11
CA ARG A 207 9.90 2.59 28.32
C ARG A 207 10.22 1.87 29.64
N GLY A 208 11.31 1.10 29.67
CA GLY A 208 11.79 0.39 30.86
C GLY A 208 13.30 0.42 31.10
N ALA A 209 14.06 1.27 30.40
CA ALA A 209 15.53 1.31 30.49
C ALA A 209 16.10 2.69 30.86
N HIS A 210 15.38 3.45 31.69
CA HIS A 210 15.95 4.58 32.41
C HIS A 210 15.40 4.64 33.85
N LEU A 211 15.78 3.63 34.63
CA LEU A 211 15.93 3.78 36.08
C LEU A 211 17.03 2.83 36.56
N LEU A 212 18.24 3.04 36.06
CA LEU A 212 19.43 2.77 36.86
C LEU A 212 19.80 4.10 37.50
N ASP A 213 19.31 4.26 38.71
CA ASP A 213 19.87 5.15 39.72
C ASP A 213 21.33 4.75 39.97
N PRO A 214 22.33 5.64 39.78
CA PRO A 214 23.72 5.34 40.12
C PRO A 214 24.02 5.37 41.62
N ALA A 215 23.04 5.60 42.50
CA ALA A 215 23.24 5.62 43.94
C ALA A 215 22.45 4.49 44.63
N GLY A 216 23.06 3.31 44.74
CA GLY A 216 22.50 2.17 45.45
C GLY A 216 22.05 2.48 46.89
N ARG A 217 20.76 2.72 47.08
CA ARG A 217 20.09 2.64 48.39
C ARG A 217 18.78 1.87 48.27
N ALA A 218 18.74 0.73 48.93
CA ALA A 218 17.50 0.03 49.24
C ALA A 218 16.71 0.82 50.27
N HIS A 219 15.43 1.07 50.02
CA HIS A 219 14.46 1.44 51.04
C HIS A 219 13.47 0.28 51.23
N PRO A 220 13.14 -0.11 52.48
CA PRO A 220 12.26 -1.23 52.77
C PRO A 220 10.78 -0.86 52.60
N PRO A 221 9.86 -1.83 52.42
CA PRO A 221 8.43 -1.61 52.45
C PRO A 221 7.86 -1.79 53.87
N ALA A 222 7.10 -0.82 54.38
CA ALA A 222 6.08 -1.09 55.41
C ALA A 222 5.07 0.06 55.60
N ALA A 223 3.80 -0.35 55.60
CA ALA A 223 2.67 0.08 56.44
C ALA A 223 1.97 1.43 56.22
N GLU A 224 0.71 1.30 55.79
CA GLU A 224 -0.52 1.88 56.37
C GLU A 224 -0.50 3.29 56.95
N PHE A 225 -1.38 4.16 56.42
CA PHE A 225 -2.32 4.94 57.24
C PHE A 225 -3.56 5.33 56.42
N ALA A 226 -4.72 5.12 57.04
CA ALA A 226 -6.05 5.50 56.57
C ALA A 226 -6.37 6.99 56.83
N GLY A 227 -7.33 7.53 56.07
CA GLY A 227 -8.27 8.54 56.61
C GLY A 227 -8.46 9.84 55.81
N THR A 228 -9.65 9.95 55.21
CA THR A 228 -10.56 11.11 55.27
C THR A 228 -10.26 12.37 54.42
N GLY A 229 -11.15 12.60 53.44
CA GLY A 229 -12.05 13.76 53.50
C GLY A 229 -11.87 14.89 52.48
N ALA A 230 -13.02 15.32 51.95
CA ALA A 230 -13.37 16.63 51.42
C ALA A 230 -13.11 16.93 49.93
N ALA A 231 -14.24 16.98 49.20
CA ALA A 231 -14.44 17.79 48.01
C ALA A 231 -14.28 19.29 48.32
N PRO A 232 -13.96 20.08 47.30
CA PRO A 232 -14.73 21.30 47.10
C PRO A 232 -15.21 21.51 45.65
N ASP A 233 -16.24 22.34 45.59
CA ASP A 233 -17.04 22.80 44.46
C ASP A 233 -16.29 23.25 43.19
N ALA A 234 -17.03 23.14 42.08
CA ALA A 234 -16.76 23.70 40.77
C ALA A 234 -16.54 25.24 40.80
N PRO A 235 -16.00 25.80 39.70
CA PRO A 235 -16.92 26.62 38.91
C PRO A 235 -16.91 26.33 37.41
N GLU A 236 -18.11 26.47 36.86
CA GLU A 236 -18.48 26.53 35.45
C GLU A 236 -17.70 27.64 34.72
N GLY A 237 -17.28 27.38 33.49
CA GLY A 237 -16.52 28.34 32.68
C GLY A 237 -16.40 27.91 31.22
N SER A 238 -17.35 28.38 30.43
CA SER A 238 -17.40 28.51 28.97
C SER A 238 -16.12 28.24 28.17
N GLY A 239 -16.26 27.31 27.21
CA GLY A 239 -15.37 27.14 26.06
C GLY A 239 -16.12 26.43 24.94
N GLY A 240 -17.29 26.96 24.56
CA GLY A 240 -18.09 26.44 23.47
C GLY A 240 -17.37 26.63 22.14
N PHE A 241 -17.14 25.54 21.42
CA PHE A 241 -16.75 25.57 20.02
C PHE A 241 -17.88 26.21 19.19
N PRO A 242 -17.56 27.03 18.17
CA PRO A 242 -18.57 27.62 17.29
C PRO A 242 -19.34 26.50 16.60
N THR A 243 -20.66 26.66 16.51
CA THR A 243 -21.51 25.69 15.83
C THR A 243 -21.45 25.90 14.32
N LEU A 244 -21.84 24.90 13.54
CA LEU A 244 -21.75 24.92 12.08
C LEU A 244 -22.59 26.05 11.43
N ASP A 245 -23.59 26.57 12.16
CA ASP A 245 -24.37 27.76 11.80
C ASP A 245 -23.59 29.08 11.93
N ASP A 246 -22.60 29.15 12.83
CA ASP A 246 -21.76 30.34 13.03
C ASP A 246 -20.74 30.51 11.87
N LEU A 247 -20.35 29.42 11.21
CA LEU A 247 -19.45 29.45 10.07
C LEU A 247 -20.15 29.82 8.76
N ALA A 248 -21.45 29.50 8.61
CA ALA A 248 -22.22 29.82 7.41
C ALA A 248 -22.58 31.32 7.30
N ARG A 249 -22.42 32.10 8.37
CA ARG A 249 -22.74 33.54 8.41
C ARG A 249 -21.58 34.45 8.03
N LEU A 250 -20.37 33.92 7.83
CA LEU A 250 -19.16 34.68 7.49
C LEU A 250 -18.84 34.74 5.99
N GLU A 251 -19.64 34.09 5.12
CA GLU A 251 -19.47 34.13 3.66
C GLU A 251 -20.57 34.93 2.93
N GLY A 252 -21.08 36.00 3.56
CA GLY A 252 -22.12 36.86 2.97
C GLY A 252 -21.73 38.34 2.95
N GLY A 253 -21.38 38.83 1.75
CA GLY A 253 -21.05 40.23 1.43
C GLY A 253 -19.66 40.29 0.80
N GLU A 254 -19.43 40.84 -0.39
CA GLU A 254 -19.93 42.13 -0.84
C GLU A 254 -20.12 42.17 -2.37
N ASP A 255 -21.21 42.84 -2.76
CA ASP A 255 -21.53 43.36 -4.07
C ASP A 255 -20.45 44.29 -4.61
N LEU A 256 -20.03 44.15 -5.88
CA LEU A 256 -19.49 45.26 -6.67
C LEU A 256 -19.90 45.13 -8.15
N GLU A 257 -20.97 45.86 -8.44
CA GLU A 257 -21.19 46.79 -9.55
C GLU A 257 -21.06 46.35 -11.02
N GLU A 258 -22.20 46.51 -11.68
CA GLU A 258 -22.42 46.70 -13.10
C GLU A 258 -21.49 47.77 -13.70
N GLY A 259 -20.82 47.41 -14.80
CA GLY A 259 -20.04 48.32 -15.63
C GLY A 259 -20.33 48.00 -17.10
N GLU A 260 -21.45 48.53 -17.57
CA GLU A 260 -21.85 48.64 -18.95
C GLU A 260 -20.94 49.68 -19.64
N ASP A 261 -20.18 49.27 -20.66
CA ASP A 261 -19.69 50.21 -21.68
C ASP A 261 -19.55 49.48 -23.03
N ALA A 262 -20.30 50.02 -23.97
CA ALA A 262 -20.30 49.69 -25.38
C ALA A 262 -19.15 50.41 -26.09
N ASP A 263 -18.53 49.74 -27.06
CA ASP A 263 -17.87 50.33 -28.23
C ASP A 263 -17.64 49.15 -29.21
N ASP A 264 -18.48 48.96 -30.22
CA ASP A 264 -18.38 49.58 -31.54
C ASP A 264 -16.93 49.72 -32.05
N GLN A 265 -16.50 48.77 -32.89
CA GLN A 265 -15.73 49.14 -34.06
C GLN A 265 -15.91 48.12 -35.19
N SER A 266 -16.65 48.62 -36.17
CA SER A 266 -16.76 48.17 -37.55
C SER A 266 -15.40 47.99 -38.25
N GLY A 267 -15.34 46.99 -39.14
CA GLY A 267 -14.93 47.22 -40.53
C GLY A 267 -13.50 46.89 -40.96
N SER A 268 -13.36 45.81 -41.74
CA SER A 268 -12.56 45.68 -42.99
C SER A 268 -12.58 44.18 -43.34
N ASP A 269 -13.29 43.67 -44.34
CA ASP A 269 -13.29 43.94 -45.78
C ASP A 269 -11.92 43.76 -46.48
N GLY A 270 -11.92 43.01 -47.59
CA GLY A 270 -10.76 42.54 -48.38
C GLY A 270 -10.72 41.01 -48.47
N LEU A 271 -11.38 40.31 -49.41
CA LEU A 271 -11.14 40.27 -50.87
C LEU A 271 -9.66 40.20 -51.23
N ASP A 272 -9.16 39.02 -51.62
CA ASP A 272 -8.52 38.82 -52.91
C ASP A 272 -8.38 37.32 -53.25
N GLU A 273 -8.62 37.08 -54.54
CA GLU A 273 -8.58 35.93 -55.45
C GLU A 273 -8.11 34.52 -55.02
#